data_AF-A0A938MJM6-F1
#
_entry.id   AF-A0A938MJM6-F1
#
_cell.length_a   1.000
_cell.length_b   1.000
_cell.length_c   1.000
_cell.angle_alpha   90.00
_cell.angle_beta   90.00
_cell.angle_gamma   90.00
#
_symmetry.space_group_name_H-M   'P 1'
#
loop_
_entity.id
_entity.type
_entity.pdbx_description
1 polymer ?
#
loop_
_entity_poly.entity_id
_entity_poly.type
_entity_poly.pdbx_seq_one_letter_code
_entity_poly.pdbx_strand_id
1 'polypeptide(L)'
;MQIITDKLVGQPIERSPVEIVERKGKGHPDTLCDRAAEEMSMALSRVYLEKFGRIQHHNVDKCVLVGGRSEAVFGGGKVTAPIQLIMVGRAVQQAGKIKIPVQELACDTTAAWLPKAVRFLRPNKDIVVKTQIKQGSADLRAVFDGSAPMANDTSFGVGYAPLSETEGLVYTAEHFLNSAEMKKKHPEVGEDIKVM
;
A
#
# COMPACT_ATOMS: atom_id res chain seq x y z
N MET A 1 -13.85 -12.47 25.42
CA MET A 1 -12.76 -11.55 25.06
C MET A 1 -11.83 -11.46 26.26
N GLN A 2 -10.53 -11.70 26.07
CA GLN A 2 -9.53 -11.51 27.13
C GLN A 2 -8.99 -10.09 27.02
N ILE A 3 -9.35 -9.21 27.95
CA ILE A 3 -8.78 -7.86 28.06
C ILE A 3 -7.93 -7.83 29.32
N ILE A 4 -6.68 -7.41 29.17
CA ILE A 4 -5.75 -7.17 30.27
C ILE A 4 -5.40 -5.70 30.24
N THR A 5 -5.56 -5.03 31.37
CA THR A 5 -5.19 -3.63 31.55
C THR A 5 -4.15 -3.54 32.65
N ASP A 6 -2.97 -3.07 32.30
CA ASP A 6 -1.87 -2.90 33.26
C ASP A 6 -1.23 -1.52 33.10
N LYS A 7 -0.65 -1.04 34.20
CA LYS A 7 0.14 0.18 34.19
C LYS A 7 1.45 -0.08 33.46
N LEU A 8 1.78 0.76 32.48
CA LEU A 8 3.07 0.69 31.79
C LEU A 8 4.23 0.85 32.80
N VAL A 9 5.15 -0.11 32.80
CA VAL A 9 6.40 -0.06 33.58
C VAL A 9 7.53 0.29 32.62
N GLY A 10 7.90 1.56 32.56
CA GLY A 10 8.93 2.06 31.65
C GLY A 10 9.02 3.59 31.62
N GLN A 11 10.10 4.11 31.03
CA GLN A 11 10.26 5.53 30.78
C GLN A 11 9.43 5.94 29.56
N PRO A 12 8.63 7.03 29.64
CA PRO A 12 7.96 7.58 28.46
C PRO A 12 8.98 7.92 27.36
N ILE A 13 8.60 7.75 26.09
CA ILE A 13 9.47 8.01 24.94
C ILE A 13 10.01 9.45 24.95
N GLU A 14 9.17 10.42 25.34
CA GLU A 14 9.50 11.84 25.51
C GLU A 14 10.65 12.13 26.48
N ARG A 15 10.93 11.18 27.38
CA ARG A 15 12.04 11.32 28.35
C ARG A 15 13.27 10.54 27.91
N SER A 16 13.18 9.75 26.84
CA SER A 16 14.31 8.99 26.31
C SER A 16 15.41 9.96 25.86
N PRO A 17 16.69 9.69 26.15
CA PRO A 17 17.79 10.52 25.66
C PRO A 17 17.96 10.44 24.13
N VAL A 18 17.38 9.42 23.49
CA VAL A 18 17.43 9.20 22.04
C VAL A 18 16.07 8.69 21.57
N GLU A 19 15.57 9.31 20.50
CA GLU A 19 14.36 8.91 19.77
C GLU A 19 14.68 8.95 18.27
N ILE A 20 14.21 7.96 17.51
CA ILE A 20 14.39 7.88 16.05
C ILE A 20 13.02 7.58 15.46
N VAL A 21 12.58 8.45 14.56
CA VAL A 21 11.30 8.31 13.86
C VAL A 21 11.55 8.46 12.37
N GLU A 22 10.95 7.60 11.56
CA GLU A 22 11.03 7.70 10.10
C GLU A 22 9.62 7.65 9.50
N ARG A 23 9.39 8.45 8.46
CA ARG A 23 8.21 8.35 7.62
C ARG A 23 8.59 8.36 6.15
N LYS A 24 8.12 7.34 5.44
CA LYS A 24 8.16 7.23 3.98
C LYS A 24 6.87 7.81 3.41
N GLY A 25 7.01 8.81 2.55
CA GLY A 25 5.91 9.56 1.97
C GLY A 25 5.27 8.89 0.77
N LYS A 26 4.19 9.49 0.26
CA LYS A 26 3.29 8.85 -0.73
C LYS A 26 3.94 8.43 -2.06
N GLY A 27 5.07 9.03 -2.45
CA GLY A 27 5.83 8.67 -3.64
C GLY A 27 6.99 7.72 -3.41
N HIS A 28 7.30 7.37 -2.15
CA HIS A 28 8.36 6.44 -1.83
C HIS A 28 8.05 5.04 -2.39
N PRO A 29 9.02 4.32 -3.00
CA PRO A 29 8.78 3.00 -3.60
C PRO A 29 8.03 2.01 -2.71
N ASP A 30 8.42 1.91 -1.42
CA ASP A 30 7.74 1.04 -0.46
C ASP A 30 6.28 1.45 -0.23
N THR A 31 6.00 2.75 -0.10
CA THR A 31 4.64 3.26 0.10
C THR A 31 3.78 3.11 -1.16
N LEU A 32 4.39 3.15 -2.35
CA LEU A 32 3.71 2.81 -3.60
C LEU A 32 3.35 1.32 -3.66
N CYS A 33 4.22 0.44 -3.16
CA CYS A 33 3.92 -1.00 -2.99
C CYS A 33 2.75 -1.21 -2.02
N ASP A 34 2.76 -0.55 -0.86
CA ASP A 34 1.68 -0.63 0.12
C ASP A 34 0.34 -0.20 -0.49
N ARG A 35 0.34 0.94 -1.20
CA ARG A 35 -0.84 1.46 -1.87
C ARG A 35 -1.32 0.52 -2.98
N ALA A 36 -0.41 -0.03 -3.78
CA ALA A 36 -0.75 -0.99 -4.84
C ALA A 36 -1.44 -2.24 -4.27
N ALA A 37 -0.90 -2.79 -3.18
CA ALA A 37 -1.46 -3.94 -2.49
C ALA A 37 -2.86 -3.64 -1.93
N GLU A 38 -3.04 -2.50 -1.26
CA GLU A 38 -4.31 -2.10 -0.66
C GLU A 38 -5.38 -1.80 -1.71
N GLU A 39 -5.05 -1.04 -2.76
CA GLU A 39 -5.99 -0.72 -3.85
C GLU A 39 -6.43 -2.00 -4.58
N MET A 40 -5.52 -2.96 -4.77
CA MET A 40 -5.84 -4.27 -5.35
C MET A 40 -6.73 -5.11 -4.43
N SER A 41 -6.48 -5.12 -3.12
CA SER A 41 -7.29 -5.79 -2.10
C SER A 41 -8.73 -5.25 -2.09
N MET A 42 -8.87 -3.92 -2.05
CA MET A 42 -10.17 -3.26 -2.14
C MET A 42 -10.90 -3.58 -3.44
N ALA A 43 -10.20 -3.58 -4.58
CA ALA A 43 -10.79 -3.88 -5.88
C ALA A 43 -11.29 -5.32 -5.97
N LEU A 44 -10.48 -6.29 -5.51
CA LEU A 44 -10.90 -7.69 -5.41
C LEU A 44 -12.13 -7.84 -4.53
N SER A 45 -12.11 -7.22 -3.34
CA SER A 45 -13.23 -7.24 -2.40
C SER A 45 -14.53 -6.72 -3.01
N ARG A 46 -14.48 -5.58 -3.73
CA ARG A 46 -15.63 -5.02 -4.44
C ARG A 46 -16.16 -5.96 -5.52
N VAL A 47 -15.27 -6.49 -6.36
CA VAL A 47 -15.65 -7.44 -7.42
C VAL A 47 -16.28 -8.70 -6.82
N TYR A 48 -15.76 -9.19 -5.69
CA TYR A 48 -16.33 -10.36 -5.01
C TYR A 48 -17.71 -10.08 -4.43
N LEU A 49 -17.90 -8.95 -3.76
CA LEU A 49 -19.21 -8.54 -3.26
C LEU A 49 -20.24 -8.42 -4.38
N GLU A 50 -19.88 -7.80 -5.50
CA GLU A 50 -20.76 -7.64 -6.66
C GLU A 50 -21.14 -8.98 -7.29
N LYS A 51 -20.16 -9.86 -7.51
CA LYS A 51 -20.37 -11.11 -8.28
C LYS A 51 -20.85 -12.29 -7.44
N PHE A 52 -20.52 -12.31 -6.15
CA PHE A 52 -20.76 -13.46 -5.27
C PHE A 52 -21.53 -13.11 -4.00
N GLY A 53 -21.87 -11.83 -3.76
CA GLY A 53 -22.57 -11.38 -2.55
C GLY A 53 -21.74 -11.46 -1.27
N ARG A 54 -20.46 -11.84 -1.37
CA ARG A 54 -19.52 -11.92 -0.25
C ARG A 54 -18.09 -11.74 -0.74
N ILE A 55 -17.22 -11.21 0.11
CA ILE A 55 -15.78 -11.22 -0.14
C ILE A 55 -15.31 -12.68 -0.21
N GLN A 56 -14.41 -12.98 -1.15
CA GLN A 56 -13.75 -14.28 -1.27
C GLN A 56 -12.32 -14.19 -0.72
N HIS A 57 -11.74 -15.32 -0.34
CA HIS A 57 -10.37 -15.37 0.17
C HIS A 57 -9.37 -14.75 -0.80
N HIS A 58 -8.64 -13.73 -0.33
CA HIS A 58 -7.48 -13.18 -1.01
C HIS A 58 -6.54 -12.50 -0.02
N ASN A 59 -5.23 -12.60 -0.28
CA ASN A 59 -4.15 -11.89 0.41
C ASN A 59 -3.17 -11.40 -0.66
N VAL A 60 -3.17 -10.11 -0.97
CA VAL A 60 -2.34 -9.48 -2.02
C VAL A 60 -1.37 -8.45 -1.46
N ASP A 61 -0.92 -8.72 -0.23
CA ASP A 61 -0.05 -7.90 0.63
C ASP A 61 1.44 -8.01 0.27
N LYS A 62 1.79 -8.64 -0.86
CA LYS A 62 3.18 -8.74 -1.34
C LYS A 62 3.28 -7.95 -2.63
N CYS A 63 4.16 -6.95 -2.66
CA CYS A 63 4.40 -6.18 -3.86
C CYS A 63 5.89 -5.92 -4.03
N VAL A 64 6.35 -5.94 -5.28
CA VAL A 64 7.73 -5.64 -5.65
C VAL A 64 7.70 -4.52 -6.68
N LEU A 65 8.38 -3.42 -6.38
CA LEU A 65 8.62 -2.34 -7.32
C LEU A 65 10.08 -2.40 -7.77
N VAL A 66 10.28 -2.82 -9.02
CA VAL A 66 11.60 -2.89 -9.64
C VAL A 66 11.89 -1.54 -10.30
N GLY A 67 12.99 -0.91 -9.88
CA GLY A 67 13.42 0.39 -10.40
C GLY A 67 13.59 0.38 -11.92
N GLY A 68 13.15 1.46 -12.56
CA GLY A 68 13.40 1.74 -13.97
C GLY A 68 14.71 2.49 -14.18
N ARG A 69 14.81 3.19 -15.31
CA ARG A 69 15.89 4.14 -15.61
C ARG A 69 15.31 5.41 -16.22
N SER A 70 15.91 6.55 -15.89
CA SER A 70 15.53 7.83 -16.46
C SER A 70 16.76 8.70 -16.71
N GLU A 71 16.61 9.64 -17.64
CA GLU A 71 17.55 10.72 -17.91
C GLU A 71 16.84 12.02 -17.56
N ALA A 72 17.19 12.60 -16.41
CA ALA A 72 16.66 13.88 -15.95
C ALA A 72 17.60 15.01 -16.37
N VAL A 73 17.03 16.08 -16.92
CA VAL A 73 17.77 17.30 -17.32
C VAL A 73 16.98 18.52 -16.88
N PHE A 74 17.62 19.69 -16.75
CA PHE A 74 16.87 20.92 -16.49
C PHE A 74 15.81 21.14 -17.59
N GLY A 75 14.59 21.46 -17.17
CA GLY A 75 13.45 21.64 -18.07
C GLY A 75 12.75 20.35 -18.52
N GLY A 76 13.20 19.17 -18.10
CA GLY A 76 12.48 17.92 -18.39
C GLY A 76 13.31 16.64 -18.22
N GLY A 77 13.19 15.74 -19.19
CA GLY A 77 13.81 14.43 -19.15
C GLY A 77 12.91 13.36 -19.72
N LYS A 78 13.38 12.10 -19.69
CA LYS A 78 12.62 10.95 -20.15
C LYS A 78 12.91 9.72 -19.30
N VAL A 79 11.88 8.89 -19.13
CA VAL A 79 12.04 7.53 -18.64
C VAL A 79 12.57 6.68 -19.80
N THR A 80 13.75 6.09 -19.64
CA THR A 80 14.42 5.26 -20.65
C THR A 80 14.17 3.78 -20.46
N ALA A 81 13.82 3.36 -19.24
CA ALA A 81 13.27 2.04 -18.95
C ALA A 81 12.16 2.19 -17.89
N PRO A 82 10.95 1.66 -18.14
CA PRO A 82 9.85 1.82 -17.20
C PRO A 82 10.11 1.06 -15.89
N ILE A 83 9.52 1.56 -14.82
CA ILE A 83 9.42 0.85 -13.53
C ILE A 83 8.57 -0.42 -13.74
N GLN A 84 8.84 -1.50 -13.02
CA GLN A 84 7.93 -2.65 -12.97
C GLN A 84 7.29 -2.78 -11.60
N LEU A 85 5.95 -2.78 -11.57
CA LEU A 85 5.17 -3.04 -10.37
C LEU A 85 4.62 -4.46 -10.45
N ILE A 86 5.07 -5.34 -9.56
CA ILE A 86 4.69 -6.75 -9.53
C ILE A 86 3.88 -6.99 -8.27
N MET A 87 2.57 -7.16 -8.41
CA MET A 87 1.69 -7.54 -7.31
C MET A 87 1.68 -9.06 -7.16
N VAL A 88 1.93 -9.55 -5.95
CA VAL A 88 2.11 -10.97 -5.62
C VAL A 88 1.13 -11.32 -4.53
N GLY A 89 0.56 -12.52 -4.60
CA GLY A 89 -0.36 -12.95 -3.55
C GLY A 89 -1.24 -14.11 -3.93
N ARG A 90 -2.32 -14.22 -3.18
CA ARG A 90 -3.35 -15.25 -3.33
C ARG A 90 -4.70 -14.61 -3.58
N ALA A 91 -5.46 -15.11 -4.55
CA ALA A 91 -6.82 -14.68 -4.80
C ALA A 91 -7.65 -15.78 -5.46
N VAL A 92 -8.97 -15.78 -5.24
CA VAL A 92 -9.90 -16.62 -5.99
C VAL A 92 -10.06 -16.05 -7.41
N GLN A 93 -9.41 -16.71 -8.38
CA GLN A 93 -9.46 -16.27 -9.79
C GLN A 93 -10.67 -16.81 -10.55
N GLN A 94 -11.30 -17.87 -10.03
CA GLN A 94 -12.49 -18.46 -10.62
C GLN A 94 -13.35 -19.09 -9.53
N ALA A 95 -14.66 -18.82 -9.59
CA ALA A 95 -15.67 -19.50 -8.79
C ALA A 95 -16.83 -19.89 -9.71
N GLY A 96 -17.05 -21.20 -9.87
CA GLY A 96 -17.95 -21.74 -10.88
C GLY A 96 -17.54 -21.34 -12.30
N LYS A 97 -18.45 -20.66 -13.02
CA LYS A 97 -18.22 -20.15 -14.39
C LYS A 97 -17.66 -18.72 -14.42
N ILE A 98 -17.64 -18.02 -13.29
CA ILE A 98 -17.22 -16.62 -13.22
C ILE A 98 -15.71 -16.58 -13.02
N LYS A 99 -15.01 -15.92 -13.95
CA LYS A 99 -13.58 -15.63 -13.87
C LYS A 99 -13.35 -14.20 -13.42
N ILE A 100 -12.33 -13.99 -12.60
CA ILE A 100 -11.91 -12.68 -12.12
C ILE A 100 -10.65 -12.27 -12.88
N PRO A 101 -10.68 -11.19 -13.67
CA PRO A 101 -9.54 -10.77 -14.49
C PRO A 101 -8.51 -10.03 -13.62
N VAL A 102 -7.75 -10.77 -12.82
CA VAL A 102 -6.83 -10.21 -11.82
C VAL A 102 -5.78 -9.28 -12.43
N GLN A 103 -5.22 -9.61 -13.60
CA GLN A 103 -4.23 -8.77 -14.26
C GLN A 103 -4.82 -7.44 -14.76
N GLU A 104 -6.03 -7.47 -15.32
CA GLU A 104 -6.74 -6.26 -15.79
C GLU A 104 -7.08 -5.36 -14.60
N LEU A 105 -7.61 -5.94 -13.53
CA LEU A 105 -7.92 -5.22 -12.31
C LEU A 105 -6.70 -4.54 -11.70
N ALA A 106 -5.53 -5.19 -11.70
CA ALA A 106 -4.28 -4.61 -11.23
C ALA A 106 -3.82 -3.42 -12.11
N CYS A 107 -3.96 -3.53 -13.43
CA CYS A 107 -3.66 -2.44 -14.36
C CYS A 107 -4.62 -1.25 -14.14
N ASP A 108 -5.92 -1.51 -14.07
CA ASP A 108 -6.96 -0.48 -13.96
C ASP A 108 -6.88 0.28 -12.64
N THR A 109 -6.71 -0.44 -11.53
CA THR A 109 -6.52 0.16 -10.20
C THR A 109 -5.28 1.03 -10.20
N THR A 110 -4.14 0.53 -10.70
CA THR A 110 -2.90 1.31 -10.80
C THR A 110 -3.06 2.56 -11.66
N ALA A 111 -3.72 2.43 -12.81
CA ALA A 111 -4.00 3.59 -13.67
C ALA A 111 -4.89 4.64 -12.97
N ALA A 112 -5.79 4.21 -12.09
CA ALA A 112 -6.70 5.10 -11.36
C ALA A 112 -6.05 5.79 -10.15
N TRP A 113 -5.20 5.10 -9.39
CA TRP A 113 -4.60 5.67 -8.17
C TRP A 113 -3.27 6.37 -8.41
N LEU A 114 -2.46 5.92 -9.38
CA LEU A 114 -1.09 6.42 -9.56
C LEU A 114 -1.02 7.93 -9.89
N PRO A 115 -1.84 8.49 -10.81
CA PRO A 115 -1.80 9.93 -11.09
C PRO A 115 -2.18 10.80 -9.88
N LYS A 116 -2.93 10.23 -8.93
CA LYS A 116 -3.30 10.91 -7.67
C LYS A 116 -2.16 10.82 -6.64
N ALA A 117 -1.32 9.79 -6.74
CA ALA A 117 -0.19 9.58 -5.85
C ALA A 117 1.06 10.36 -6.28
N VAL A 118 1.40 10.33 -7.57
CA VAL A 118 2.63 10.88 -8.14
C VAL A 118 2.29 11.62 -9.44
N ARG A 119 2.48 12.95 -9.47
CA ARG A 119 1.91 13.81 -10.53
C ARG A 119 2.54 13.60 -11.91
N PHE A 120 3.79 13.16 -11.95
CA PHE A 120 4.61 13.13 -13.17
C PHE A 120 4.93 11.71 -13.67
N LEU A 121 4.43 10.67 -12.98
CA LEU A 121 4.60 9.28 -13.42
C LEU A 121 3.35 8.83 -14.19
N ARG A 122 3.49 8.54 -15.49
CA ARG A 122 2.34 8.21 -16.34
C ARG A 122 2.06 6.70 -16.31
N PRO A 123 0.82 6.29 -15.98
CA PRO A 123 0.38 4.91 -16.19
C PRO A 123 0.59 4.48 -17.65
N ASN A 124 0.86 3.19 -17.86
CA ASN A 124 1.03 2.57 -19.19
C ASN A 124 2.22 3.07 -20.04
N LYS A 125 3.02 4.02 -19.52
CA LYS A 125 4.24 4.50 -20.20
C LYS A 125 5.47 4.41 -19.33
N ASP A 126 5.39 4.94 -18.11
CA ASP A 126 6.55 5.02 -17.22
C ASP A 126 6.58 3.84 -16.22
N ILE A 127 5.50 3.05 -16.17
CA ILE A 127 5.32 1.89 -15.29
C ILE A 127 4.63 0.74 -16.03
N VAL A 128 5.11 -0.48 -15.79
CA VAL A 128 4.52 -1.73 -16.28
C VAL A 128 3.99 -2.51 -15.08
N VAL A 129 2.71 -2.83 -15.10
CA VAL A 129 2.05 -3.58 -14.02
C VAL A 129 1.97 -5.06 -14.38
N LYS A 130 2.41 -5.93 -13.47
CA LYS A 130 2.36 -7.38 -13.60
C LYS A 130 1.77 -7.99 -12.34
N THR A 131 1.15 -9.15 -12.49
CA THR A 131 0.67 -9.93 -11.36
C THR A 131 1.36 -11.30 -11.32
N GLN A 132 1.68 -11.74 -10.11
CA GLN A 132 2.05 -13.10 -9.77
C GLN A 132 1.10 -13.59 -8.67
N ILE A 133 -0.19 -13.35 -8.90
CA ILE A 133 -1.27 -13.74 -8.00
C ILE A 133 -1.78 -15.11 -8.42
N LYS A 134 -1.78 -16.06 -7.48
CA LYS A 134 -2.21 -17.44 -7.71
C LYS A 134 -3.39 -17.79 -6.81
N GLN A 135 -4.00 -18.95 -7.02
CA GLN A 135 -5.02 -19.43 -6.09
C GLN A 135 -4.41 -19.72 -4.70
N GLY A 136 -5.16 -19.43 -3.63
CA GLY A 136 -4.81 -19.82 -2.26
C GLY A 136 -4.87 -21.33 -2.05
N SER A 137 -4.19 -21.86 -1.02
CA SER A 137 -4.29 -23.28 -0.65
C SER A 137 -5.71 -23.66 -0.22
N ALA A 138 -6.07 -24.94 -0.35
CA ALA A 138 -7.41 -25.41 0.01
C ALA A 138 -7.73 -25.17 1.50
N ASP A 139 -6.76 -25.43 2.37
CA ASP A 139 -6.92 -25.37 3.83
C ASP A 139 -7.20 -23.93 4.31
N LEU A 140 -6.48 -22.93 3.78
CA LEU A 140 -6.68 -21.52 4.15
C LEU A 140 -8.00 -20.95 3.61
N ARG A 141 -8.48 -21.47 2.47
CA ARG A 141 -9.82 -21.11 1.96
C ARG A 141 -10.91 -21.67 2.87
N ALA A 142 -10.73 -22.88 3.40
CA ALA A 142 -11.71 -23.52 4.29
C ALA A 142 -11.87 -22.75 5.61
N VAL A 143 -10.79 -22.17 6.16
CA VAL A 143 -10.86 -21.29 7.34
C VAL A 143 -11.69 -20.02 7.08
N PHE A 144 -11.68 -19.54 5.83
CA PHE A 144 -12.37 -18.32 5.42
C PHE A 144 -13.88 -18.51 5.16
N ASP A 145 -14.33 -19.72 4.83
CA ASP A 145 -15.72 -20.01 4.42
C ASP A 145 -16.71 -20.21 5.60
N GLY A 146 -16.33 -19.82 6.82
CA GLY A 146 -17.19 -19.86 8.01
C GLY A 146 -18.21 -18.71 8.09
N SER A 147 -19.25 -18.87 8.91
CA SER A 147 -20.29 -17.84 9.14
C SER A 147 -19.79 -16.64 9.97
N ALA A 148 -18.78 -16.87 10.81
CA ALA A 148 -17.98 -15.84 11.45
C ALA A 148 -16.54 -15.98 10.93
N PRO A 149 -15.88 -14.88 10.52
CA PRO A 149 -14.51 -14.95 10.03
C PRO A 149 -13.59 -15.42 11.16
N MET A 150 -12.95 -16.56 10.95
CA MET A 150 -11.87 -17.05 11.82
C MET A 150 -10.58 -16.30 11.50
N ALA A 151 -9.69 -16.17 12.48
CA ALA A 151 -8.35 -15.65 12.22
C ALA A 151 -7.64 -16.54 11.18
N ASN A 152 -7.10 -15.92 10.14
CA ASN A 152 -6.39 -16.61 9.07
C ASN A 152 -4.94 -16.97 9.46
N ASP A 153 -4.42 -16.34 10.51
CA ASP A 153 -3.07 -16.54 11.03
C ASP A 153 -3.03 -16.18 12.54
N THR A 154 -1.97 -16.61 13.22
CA THR A 154 -1.66 -16.17 14.59
C THR A 154 -0.85 -14.88 14.52
N SER A 155 -1.55 -13.74 14.56
CA SER A 155 -0.95 -12.41 14.45
C SER A 155 -1.43 -11.48 15.56
N PHE A 156 -0.68 -10.41 15.84
CA PHE A 156 -1.06 -9.37 16.80
C PHE A 156 -0.87 -7.97 16.19
N GLY A 157 -1.75 -7.04 16.53
CA GLY A 157 -1.64 -5.62 16.16
C GLY A 157 -1.17 -4.79 17.36
N VAL A 158 -0.37 -3.75 17.10
CA VAL A 158 0.10 -2.80 18.12
C VAL A 158 -0.33 -1.40 17.72
N GLY A 159 -0.78 -0.62 18.70
CA GLY A 159 -1.11 0.78 18.53
C GLY A 159 -0.91 1.52 19.85
N TYR A 160 -0.67 2.82 19.76
CA TYR A 160 -0.49 3.70 20.90
C TYR A 160 -0.98 5.11 20.56
N ALA A 161 -1.24 5.91 21.59
CA ALA A 161 -1.58 7.31 21.48
C ALA A 161 -1.27 8.02 22.81
N PRO A 162 -0.96 9.34 22.80
CA PRO A 162 -0.72 10.17 21.61
C PRO A 162 0.65 9.86 20.95
N LEU A 163 0.92 10.51 19.82
CA LEU A 163 2.27 10.58 19.25
C LEU A 163 3.16 11.47 20.14
N SER A 164 4.47 11.20 20.14
CA SER A 164 5.47 12.09 20.72
C SER A 164 5.63 13.39 19.91
N GLU A 165 6.35 14.37 20.45
CA GLU A 165 6.72 15.59 19.72
C GLU A 165 7.49 15.28 18.42
N THR A 166 8.48 14.38 18.48
CA THR A 166 9.27 13.96 17.30
C THR A 166 8.40 13.23 16.29
N GLU A 167 7.55 12.31 16.73
CA GLU A 167 6.63 11.57 15.86
C GLU A 167 5.64 12.50 15.17
N GLY A 168 5.05 13.44 15.92
CA GLY A 168 4.15 14.45 15.40
C GLY A 168 4.83 15.35 14.36
N LEU A 169 6.07 15.76 14.61
CA LEU A 169 6.86 16.57 13.69
C LEU A 169 7.17 15.83 12.39
N VAL A 170 7.70 14.61 12.46
CA VAL A 170 8.03 13.78 11.30
C VAL A 170 6.78 13.50 10.46
N TYR A 171 5.68 13.13 11.12
CA TYR A 171 4.40 12.89 10.45
C TYR A 171 3.90 14.14 9.72
N THR A 172 3.88 15.28 10.41
CA THR A 172 3.35 16.53 9.88
C THR A 172 4.23 17.11 8.78
N ALA A 173 5.55 17.00 8.89
CA ALA A 173 6.50 17.49 7.89
C ALA A 173 6.29 16.81 6.53
N GLU A 174 6.17 15.48 6.49
CA GLU A 174 5.90 14.75 5.24
C GLU A 174 4.54 15.16 4.66
N HIS A 175 3.48 15.22 5.48
CA HIS A 175 2.15 15.61 5.04
C HIS A 175 2.11 17.04 4.51
N PHE A 176 2.80 17.96 5.17
CA PHE A 176 2.91 19.35 4.74
C PHE A 176 3.56 19.42 3.36
N LEU A 177 4.73 18.82 3.16
CA LEU A 177 5.45 18.84 1.89
C LEU A 177 4.70 18.12 0.75
N ASN A 178 3.85 17.15 1.08
CA ASN A 178 3.00 16.42 0.13
C ASN A 178 1.57 16.95 0.01
N SER A 179 1.22 18.02 0.72
CA SER A 179 -0.09 18.67 0.69
C SER A 179 -0.38 19.32 -0.66
N ALA A 180 -1.66 19.41 -1.03
CA ALA A 180 -2.07 20.05 -2.27
C ALA A 180 -1.66 21.53 -2.32
N GLU A 181 -1.69 22.23 -1.18
CA GLU A 181 -1.25 23.62 -1.06
C GLU A 181 0.24 23.76 -1.36
N MET A 182 1.09 22.95 -0.71
CA MET A 182 2.54 22.97 -0.97
C MET A 182 2.86 22.57 -2.41
N LYS A 183 2.20 21.55 -2.96
CA LYS A 183 2.40 21.17 -4.38
C LYS A 183 1.93 22.23 -5.36
N LYS A 184 0.96 23.07 -4.99
CA LYS A 184 0.49 24.20 -5.82
C LYS A 184 1.46 25.39 -5.76
N LYS A 185 1.97 25.71 -4.57
CA LYS A 185 2.92 26.80 -4.35
C LYS A 185 4.32 26.46 -4.86
N HIS A 186 4.75 25.22 -4.67
CA HIS A 186 6.06 24.67 -5.03
C HIS A 186 5.88 23.40 -5.86
N PRO A 187 5.47 23.53 -7.14
CA PRO A 187 5.24 22.38 -8.01
C PRO A 187 6.48 21.53 -8.25
N GLU A 188 7.67 22.10 -8.10
CA GLU A 188 8.98 21.45 -8.21
C GLU A 188 9.23 20.34 -7.17
N VAL A 189 8.51 20.35 -6.04
CA VAL A 189 8.68 19.34 -4.99
C VAL A 189 7.98 18.04 -5.40
N GLY A 190 8.73 16.98 -5.69
CA GLY A 190 8.21 15.64 -6.01
C GLY A 190 7.51 14.93 -4.84
N GLU A 191 6.87 13.79 -5.11
CA GLU A 191 6.09 13.05 -4.10
C GLU A 191 6.88 12.03 -3.27
N ASP A 192 8.05 11.61 -3.75
CA ASP A 192 8.98 10.76 -3.01
C ASP A 192 9.73 11.61 -1.99
N ILE A 193 9.19 11.62 -0.77
CA ILE A 193 9.71 12.37 0.37
C ILE A 193 9.87 11.39 1.52
N LYS A 194 11.05 11.37 2.13
CA LYS A 194 11.33 10.60 3.33
C LYS A 194 11.83 11.55 4.41
N VAL A 195 11.23 11.46 5.60
CA VAL A 195 11.59 12.29 6.76
C VAL A 195 12.11 11.36 7.85
N MET A 196 13.26 11.68 8.40
CA MET A 196 13.93 11.00 9.51
C MET A 196 14.50 12.04 10.46
#